data_AF-A0A352LYH2-F1
#
_entry.id   AF-A0A352LYH2-F1
#
_cell.length_a   1.000
_cell.length_b   1.000
_cell.length_c   1.000
_cell.angle_alpha   90.00
_cell.angle_beta   90.00
_cell.angle_gamma   90.00
#
_symmetry.space_group_name_H-M   'P 1'
#
loop_
_entity.id
_entity.type
_entity.pdbx_description
1 polymer ?
#
loop_
_entity_poly.entity_id
_entity_poly.type
_entity_poly.pdbx_seq_one_letter_code
_entity_poly.pdbx_strand_id
1 'polypeptide(L)'
;MATKNKKVDLSVKFCGVNFENPFMLSSSPVSDCYEMCKNAFNAGWGGVVYKTLNLEKRFKVVMPSPRLNALHYDGKRVIGLQNVEQITDRTIKENLKDIKRLKKEFPNKVLVSSIMGYSDEDWTELAALSEEAGADMIELNYSCPQMAREGA
;
A
#
# COMPACT_ATOMS: atom_id res chain seq x y z
N MET A 1 -6.13 -5.14 46.38
CA MET A 1 -5.42 -6.01 45.41
C MET A 1 -5.45 -5.32 44.06
N ALA A 2 -4.32 -4.86 43.55
CA ALA A 2 -4.26 -4.26 42.22
C ALA A 2 -4.53 -5.35 41.18
N THR A 3 -5.59 -5.18 40.38
CA THR A 3 -5.82 -6.00 39.19
C THR A 3 -4.63 -5.78 38.27
N LYS A 4 -3.77 -6.81 38.13
CA LYS A 4 -2.74 -6.86 37.08
C LYS A 4 -3.44 -6.54 35.76
N ASN A 5 -3.18 -5.36 35.22
CA ASN A 5 -3.66 -4.97 33.89
C ASN A 5 -3.04 -5.95 32.91
N LYS A 6 -3.78 -7.01 32.55
CA LYS A 6 -3.33 -8.01 31.58
C LYS A 6 -3.34 -7.27 30.24
N LYS A 7 -2.15 -6.94 29.73
CA LYS A 7 -1.99 -6.24 28.47
C LYS A 7 -2.74 -7.04 27.39
N VAL A 8 -3.74 -6.43 26.77
CA VAL A 8 -4.53 -7.08 25.71
C VAL A 8 -3.60 -7.32 24.53
N ASP A 9 -3.55 -8.56 24.06
CA ASP A 9 -2.81 -8.96 22.87
C ASP A 9 -3.67 -8.63 21.64
N LEU A 10 -3.11 -7.82 20.74
CA LEU A 10 -3.75 -7.42 19.49
C LEU A 10 -3.13 -8.14 18.27
N SER A 11 -2.18 -9.05 18.49
CA SER A 11 -1.52 -9.74 17.38
C SER A 11 -2.50 -10.60 16.57
N VAL A 12 -2.27 -10.69 15.26
CA VAL A 12 -3.10 -11.44 14.33
C VAL A 12 -2.20 -12.26 13.41
N LYS A 13 -2.61 -13.50 13.10
CA LYS A 13 -2.02 -14.30 12.04
C LYS A 13 -3.01 -14.39 10.87
N PHE A 14 -2.62 -13.89 9.71
CA PHE A 14 -3.45 -13.86 8.51
C PHE A 14 -2.64 -14.31 7.29
N CYS A 15 -3.19 -15.25 6.50
CA CYS A 15 -2.50 -15.85 5.35
C CYS A 15 -1.07 -16.35 5.63
N GLY A 16 -0.80 -16.81 6.86
CA GLY A 16 0.53 -17.28 7.27
C GLY A 16 1.47 -16.19 7.79
N VAL A 17 1.12 -14.91 7.63
CA VAL A 17 1.90 -13.74 8.09
C VAL A 17 1.44 -13.32 9.49
N ASN A 18 2.39 -12.97 10.35
CA ASN A 18 2.12 -12.49 11.71
C ASN A 18 2.17 -10.95 11.75
N PHE A 19 1.14 -10.35 12.31
CA PHE A 19 0.99 -8.92 12.50
C PHE A 19 1.05 -8.59 13.99
N GLU A 20 1.82 -7.57 14.38
CA GLU A 20 1.90 -7.11 15.78
C GLU A 20 0.56 -6.56 16.29
N ASN A 21 -0.24 -6.02 15.39
CA ASN A 21 -1.60 -5.50 15.60
C ASN A 21 -2.36 -5.46 14.26
N PRO A 22 -3.70 -5.35 14.23
CA PRO A 22 -4.47 -5.47 13.00
C PRO A 22 -4.54 -4.16 12.18
N PHE A 23 -3.84 -3.10 12.59
CA PHE A 23 -3.96 -1.79 11.97
C PHE A 23 -2.89 -1.60 10.89
N MET A 24 -3.35 -1.30 9.67
CA MET A 24 -2.50 -1.09 8.51
C MET A 24 -2.87 0.17 7.73
N LEU A 25 -1.88 0.85 7.17
CA LEU A 25 -2.14 1.84 6.13
C LEU A 25 -2.60 1.14 4.84
N SER A 26 -3.64 1.66 4.20
CA SER A 26 -4.08 1.20 2.87
C SER A 26 -3.18 1.75 1.76
N SER A 27 -3.17 1.08 0.59
CA SER A 27 -2.55 1.59 -0.63
C SER A 27 -3.22 2.91 -1.03
N SER A 28 -2.54 4.03 -0.76
CA SER A 28 -3.17 5.36 -0.74
C SER A 28 -2.10 6.47 -0.77
N PRO A 29 -2.45 7.76 -0.87
CA PRO A 29 -1.47 8.84 -0.94
C PRO A 29 -0.51 8.89 0.27
N VAL A 30 -0.85 8.23 1.39
CA VAL A 30 -0.05 8.21 2.61
C VAL A 30 0.89 7.00 2.72
N SER A 31 0.99 6.16 1.68
CA SER A 31 1.91 5.01 1.61
C SER A 31 2.71 4.96 0.30
N ASP A 32 2.93 6.11 -0.34
CA ASP A 32 3.55 6.22 -1.66
C ASP A 32 5.09 6.31 -1.65
N CYS A 33 5.71 6.62 -0.50
CA CYS A 33 7.16 6.69 -0.41
C CYS A 33 7.75 6.17 0.90
N TYR A 34 9.08 5.96 0.87
CA TYR A 34 9.86 5.52 2.01
C TYR A 34 9.55 6.29 3.30
N GLU A 35 9.62 7.62 3.26
CA GLU A 35 9.50 8.44 4.48
C GLU A 35 8.09 8.32 5.09
N MET A 36 7.04 8.24 4.26
CA MET A 36 5.67 8.03 4.74
C MET A 36 5.51 6.68 5.43
N CYS A 37 5.96 5.59 4.80
CA CYS A 37 5.87 4.25 5.35
C CYS A 37 6.72 4.10 6.62
N LYS A 38 7.94 4.65 6.63
CA LYS A 38 8.82 4.70 7.81
C LYS A 38 8.14 5.41 8.97
N ASN A 39 7.51 6.56 8.72
CA ASN A 39 6.81 7.31 9.74
C ASN A 39 5.62 6.52 10.32
N ALA A 40 4.91 5.76 9.48
CA ALA A 40 3.85 4.86 9.94
C ALA A 40 4.41 3.75 10.85
N PHE A 41 5.50 3.09 10.45
CA PHE A 41 6.12 2.06 11.28
C PHE A 41 6.62 2.60 12.62
N ASN A 42 7.26 3.78 12.63
CA ASN A 42 7.69 4.46 13.86
C ASN A 42 6.51 4.85 14.76
N ALA A 43 5.35 5.18 14.17
CA ALA A 43 4.13 5.49 14.92
C ALA A 43 3.42 4.24 15.48
N GLY A 44 3.90 3.03 15.16
CA GLY A 44 3.40 1.78 15.73
C GLY A 44 2.39 1.03 14.85
N TRP A 45 2.18 1.46 13.60
CA TRP A 45 1.36 0.70 12.64
C TRP A 45 1.86 -0.75 12.52
N GLY A 46 0.95 -1.71 12.47
CA GLY A 46 1.27 -3.15 12.36
C GLY A 46 1.77 -3.52 10.98
N GLY A 47 1.32 -2.80 9.96
CA GLY A 47 1.81 -2.93 8.59
C GLY A 47 1.42 -1.76 7.70
N VAL A 48 1.88 -1.81 6.45
CA VAL A 48 1.45 -0.91 5.38
C VAL A 48 1.16 -1.70 4.12
N VAL A 49 0.14 -1.28 3.39
CA VAL A 49 0.00 -1.60 1.97
C VAL A 49 0.63 -0.45 1.20
N TYR A 50 1.77 -0.73 0.58
CA TYR A 50 2.51 0.22 -0.24
C TYR A 50 1.67 0.62 -1.46
N LYS A 51 1.80 1.88 -1.90
CA LYS A 51 1.04 2.40 -3.04
C LYS A 51 1.18 1.49 -4.27
N THR A 52 0.07 1.33 -4.98
CA THR A 52 -0.01 0.45 -6.16
C THR A 52 1.09 0.75 -7.17
N LEU A 53 1.91 -0.26 -7.44
CA LEU A 53 3.00 -0.24 -8.41
C LEU A 53 2.49 -0.59 -9.81
N ASN A 54 3.12 -0.01 -10.82
CA ASN A 54 2.96 -0.40 -12.21
C ASN A 54 4.33 -0.43 -12.90
N LEU A 55 4.33 -0.90 -14.15
CA LEU A 55 5.47 -0.78 -15.04
C LEU A 55 5.29 0.49 -15.88
N GLU A 56 6.11 1.51 -15.63
CA GLU A 56 5.98 2.83 -16.28
C GLU A 56 6.10 2.75 -17.82
N LYS A 57 6.70 1.68 -18.35
CA LYS A 57 6.77 1.35 -19.79
C LYS A 57 5.40 1.17 -20.44
N ARG A 58 4.36 0.80 -19.66
CA ARG A 58 3.00 0.57 -20.15
C ARG A 58 2.17 1.85 -20.17
N PHE A 59 2.18 2.57 -19.05
CA PHE A 59 1.37 3.77 -18.88
C PHE A 59 2.09 4.78 -17.99
N LYS A 60 2.31 5.98 -18.51
CA LYS A 60 2.79 7.11 -17.71
C LYS A 60 1.63 7.70 -16.93
N VAL A 61 1.71 7.60 -15.61
CA VAL A 61 0.75 8.24 -14.70
C VAL A 61 0.99 9.75 -14.69
N VAL A 62 -0.08 10.52 -14.87
CA VAL A 62 -0.06 11.98 -14.72
C VAL A 62 -1.13 12.34 -13.69
N MET A 63 -0.68 12.80 -12.53
CA MET A 63 -1.58 13.14 -11.43
C MET A 63 -2.35 14.44 -11.76
N PRO A 64 -3.69 14.44 -11.69
CA PRO A 64 -4.46 15.66 -11.84
C PRO A 64 -4.24 16.60 -10.65
N SER A 65 -4.58 17.87 -10.83
CA SER A 65 -4.64 18.86 -9.75
C SER A 65 -5.77 19.86 -10.02
N PRO A 66 -6.70 20.07 -9.05
CA PRO A 66 -6.79 19.42 -7.74
C PRO A 66 -7.19 17.94 -7.83
N ARG A 67 -6.78 17.11 -6.85
CA ARG A 67 -7.06 15.66 -6.84
C ARG A 67 -7.65 15.08 -5.56
N LEU A 68 -7.74 15.88 -4.51
CA LEU A 68 -8.32 15.51 -3.23
C LEU A 68 -9.27 16.61 -2.79
N ASN A 69 -10.47 16.22 -2.35
CA ASN A 69 -11.47 17.15 -1.83
C ASN A 69 -12.09 16.60 -0.55
N ALA A 70 -12.37 17.49 0.41
CA ALA A 70 -13.09 17.12 1.62
C ALA A 70 -14.59 17.04 1.35
N LEU A 71 -15.22 15.96 1.80
CA LEU A 71 -16.67 15.82 1.79
C LEU A 71 -17.25 16.43 3.07
N HIS A 72 -18.19 17.35 2.91
CA HIS A 72 -18.95 17.98 3.98
C HIS A 72 -20.42 17.58 3.83
N TYR A 73 -21.10 17.26 4.93
CA TYR A 73 -22.49 16.81 4.89
C TYR A 73 -23.23 17.23 6.15
N ASP A 74 -24.46 17.75 5.99
CA ASP A 74 -25.37 18.11 7.08
C ASP A 74 -24.71 18.95 8.20
N GLY A 75 -24.03 20.03 7.80
CA GLY A 75 -23.31 20.93 8.72
C GLY A 75 -22.03 20.35 9.34
N LYS A 76 -21.73 19.05 9.15
CA LYS A 76 -20.48 18.42 9.61
C LYS A 76 -19.36 18.63 8.61
N ARG A 77 -18.20 19.02 9.13
CA ARG A 77 -16.99 19.21 8.32
C ARG A 77 -16.17 17.93 8.21
N VAL A 78 -15.67 17.64 7.00
CA VAL A 78 -14.72 16.54 6.71
C VAL A 78 -15.22 15.19 7.22
N ILE A 79 -16.35 14.74 6.69
CA ILE A 79 -16.89 13.40 6.99
C ILE A 79 -16.29 12.30 6.11
N GLY A 80 -15.54 12.69 5.09
CA GLY A 80 -14.90 11.80 4.13
C GLY A 80 -14.03 12.58 3.17
N LEU A 81 -13.35 11.85 2.30
CA LEU A 81 -12.51 12.40 1.24
C LEU A 81 -12.95 11.84 -0.10
N GLN A 82 -13.00 12.69 -1.12
CA GLN A 82 -13.09 12.29 -2.51
C GLN A 82 -11.71 12.44 -3.14
N ASN A 83 -11.32 11.47 -3.96
CA ASN A 83 -10.04 11.52 -4.64
C ASN A 83 -10.18 11.09 -6.12
N VAL A 84 -9.37 11.70 -6.96
CA VAL A 84 -9.13 11.29 -8.36
C VAL A 84 -7.65 10.97 -8.55
N GLU A 85 -7.01 10.47 -7.48
CA GLU A 85 -5.62 10.04 -7.51
C GLU A 85 -5.49 8.71 -8.23
N GLN A 86 -4.36 8.48 -8.88
CA GLN A 86 -4.07 7.25 -9.61
C GLN A 86 -3.16 6.32 -8.77
N ILE A 87 -2.59 5.30 -9.42
CA ILE A 87 -1.47 4.51 -8.90
C ILE A 87 -0.21 5.38 -8.75
N THR A 88 0.91 4.84 -8.25
CA THR A 88 2.14 5.64 -8.08
C THR A 88 2.60 6.27 -9.41
N ASP A 89 3.08 7.52 -9.35
CA ASP A 89 3.74 8.20 -10.48
C ASP A 89 5.27 8.06 -10.45
N ARG A 90 5.79 7.34 -9.46
CA ARG A 90 7.20 7.04 -9.26
C ARG A 90 7.60 5.80 -10.05
N THR A 91 8.87 5.73 -10.44
CA THR A 91 9.38 4.59 -11.23
C THR A 91 9.34 3.28 -10.42
N ILE A 92 9.17 2.15 -11.09
CA ILE A 92 9.21 0.83 -10.41
C ILE A 92 10.53 0.66 -9.64
N LYS A 93 11.65 1.11 -10.22
CA LYS A 93 12.98 1.03 -9.61
C LYS A 93 13.08 1.78 -8.27
N GLU A 94 12.53 2.98 -8.19
CA GLU A 94 12.55 3.79 -6.97
C GLU A 94 11.66 3.18 -5.89
N ASN A 95 10.48 2.71 -6.26
CA ASN A 95 9.55 2.05 -5.34
C ASN A 95 10.14 0.75 -4.75
N LEU A 96 10.74 -0.11 -5.60
CA LEU A 96 11.38 -1.35 -5.13
C LEU A 96 12.59 -1.07 -4.21
N LYS A 97 13.35 -0.01 -4.51
CA LYS A 97 14.45 0.45 -3.63
C LYS A 97 13.92 0.84 -2.26
N ASP A 98 12.80 1.55 -2.20
CA ASP A 98 12.15 1.95 -0.95
C ASP A 98 11.62 0.75 -0.17
N ILE A 99 10.94 -0.19 -0.84
CA ILE A 99 10.43 -1.42 -0.23
C ILE A 99 11.58 -2.23 0.39
N LYS A 100 12.65 -2.45 -0.37
CA LYS A 100 13.85 -3.18 0.10
C LYS A 100 14.49 -2.49 1.31
N ARG A 101 14.54 -1.16 1.30
CA ARG A 101 15.06 -0.38 2.43
C ARG A 101 14.15 -0.50 3.66
N LEU A 102 12.84 -0.37 3.49
CA LEU A 102 11.85 -0.51 4.57
C LEU A 102 11.95 -1.89 5.22
N LYS A 103 12.01 -2.96 4.42
CA LYS A 103 12.13 -4.33 4.95
C LYS A 103 13.46 -4.60 5.66
N LYS A 104 14.54 -3.96 5.22
CA LYS A 104 15.83 -4.01 5.91
C LYS A 104 15.81 -3.28 7.26
N GLU A 105 15.20 -2.09 7.32
CA GLU A 105 15.16 -1.27 8.54
C GLU A 105 14.06 -1.73 9.53
N PHE A 106 12.99 -2.34 9.02
CA PHE A 106 11.81 -2.78 9.79
C PHE A 106 11.44 -4.24 9.49
N PRO A 107 12.31 -5.22 9.82
CA PRO A 107 12.09 -6.62 9.44
C PRO A 107 10.82 -7.24 10.04
N ASN A 108 10.39 -6.76 11.21
CA ASN A 108 9.20 -7.28 11.92
C ASN A 108 7.88 -6.63 11.44
N LYS A 109 7.95 -5.55 10.65
CA LYS A 109 6.77 -4.86 10.14
C LYS A 109 6.31 -5.49 8.84
N VAL A 110 5.01 -5.66 8.71
CA VAL A 110 4.42 -6.22 7.49
C VAL A 110 4.32 -5.14 6.41
N LEU A 111 4.82 -5.45 5.23
CA LEU A 111 4.69 -4.63 4.03
C LEU A 111 4.02 -5.47 2.94
N VAL A 112 2.84 -5.02 2.53
CA VAL A 112 2.11 -5.56 1.39
C VAL A 112 2.42 -4.69 0.18
N SER A 113 2.89 -5.28 -0.91
CA SER A 113 3.08 -4.56 -2.18
C SER A 113 1.79 -4.60 -2.99
N SER A 114 1.12 -3.46 -3.14
CA SER A 114 -0.01 -3.35 -4.07
C SER A 114 0.53 -3.25 -5.49
N ILE A 115 0.02 -4.04 -6.43
CA ILE A 115 0.47 -4.07 -7.83
C ILE A 115 -0.71 -4.02 -8.79
N MET A 116 -0.49 -3.48 -9.99
CA MET A 116 -1.44 -3.48 -11.08
C MET A 116 -0.74 -3.76 -12.41
N GLY A 117 -0.94 -4.97 -12.94
CA GLY A 117 -0.49 -5.37 -14.27
C GLY A 117 -1.56 -5.10 -15.34
N TYR A 118 -1.15 -5.03 -16.61
CA TYR A 118 -2.05 -4.86 -17.75
C TYR A 118 -2.03 -6.07 -18.72
N SER A 119 -1.19 -7.07 -18.44
CA SER A 119 -1.16 -8.39 -19.07
C SER A 119 -0.66 -9.42 -18.05
N ASP A 120 -0.81 -10.71 -18.33
CA ASP A 120 -0.32 -11.78 -17.46
C ASP A 120 1.20 -11.68 -17.23
N GLU A 121 1.95 -11.24 -18.23
CA GLU A 121 3.39 -10.99 -18.11
C GLU A 121 3.68 -9.84 -17.15
N ASP A 122 2.91 -8.74 -17.23
CA ASP A 122 3.09 -7.60 -16.34
C ASP A 122 2.78 -7.99 -14.88
N TRP A 123 1.70 -8.76 -14.66
CA TRP A 123 1.35 -9.27 -13.34
C TRP A 123 2.46 -10.16 -12.77
N THR A 124 3.00 -11.06 -13.59
CA THR A 124 4.08 -11.97 -13.21
C THR A 124 5.37 -11.20 -12.89
N GLU A 125 5.75 -10.24 -13.74
CA GLU A 125 6.93 -9.39 -13.55
C GLU A 125 6.81 -8.56 -12.26
N LEU A 126 5.68 -7.88 -12.05
CA LEU A 126 5.46 -7.09 -10.85
C LEU A 126 5.46 -7.94 -9.57
N ALA A 127 4.83 -9.11 -9.61
CA ALA A 127 4.79 -10.01 -8.45
C ALA A 127 6.20 -10.50 -8.08
N ALA A 128 7.00 -10.94 -9.06
CA ALA A 128 8.37 -11.39 -8.85
C ALA A 128 9.26 -10.27 -8.31
N LEU A 129 9.15 -9.05 -8.86
CA LEU A 129 9.90 -7.89 -8.39
C LEU A 129 9.53 -7.50 -6.95
N SER A 130 8.25 -7.54 -6.60
CA SER A 130 7.78 -7.26 -5.24
C SER A 130 8.28 -8.30 -4.23
N GLU A 131 8.28 -9.58 -4.59
CA GLU A 131 8.86 -10.66 -3.77
C GLU A 131 10.38 -10.47 -3.60
N GLU A 132 11.12 -10.19 -4.68
CA GLU A 132 12.57 -9.94 -4.61
C GLU A 132 12.92 -8.72 -3.74
N ALA A 133 12.08 -7.69 -3.76
CA ALA A 133 12.23 -6.53 -2.88
C ALA A 133 11.94 -6.84 -1.40
N GLY A 134 11.34 -8.00 -1.10
CA GLY A 134 11.10 -8.50 0.25
C GLY A 134 9.70 -8.19 0.80
N ALA A 135 8.72 -7.88 -0.05
CA ALA A 135 7.33 -7.72 0.40
C ALA A 135 6.84 -9.03 1.04
N ASP A 136 6.13 -8.92 2.17
CA ASP A 136 5.61 -10.10 2.88
C ASP A 136 4.35 -10.67 2.20
N MET A 137 3.64 -9.81 1.48
CA MET A 137 2.41 -10.14 0.76
C MET A 137 2.27 -9.24 -0.48
N ILE A 138 1.40 -9.66 -1.40
CA ILE A 138 1.05 -8.91 -2.60
C ILE A 138 -0.46 -8.65 -2.59
N GLU A 139 -0.87 -7.42 -2.91
CA GLU A 139 -2.26 -7.02 -3.13
C GLU A 139 -2.46 -6.74 -4.63
N LEU A 140 -3.48 -7.35 -5.23
CA LEU A 140 -3.78 -7.17 -6.65
C LEU A 140 -4.86 -6.09 -6.81
N ASN A 141 -4.51 -4.95 -7.40
CA ASN A 141 -5.44 -3.86 -7.63
C ASN A 141 -6.13 -4.03 -8.99
N TYR A 142 -7.42 -4.44 -8.98
CA TYR A 142 -8.25 -4.62 -10.17
C TYR A 142 -9.07 -3.37 -10.56
N SER A 143 -8.73 -2.18 -10.06
CA SER A 143 -9.58 -0.98 -10.18
C SER A 143 -9.55 -0.31 -11.57
N CYS A 144 -8.61 -0.64 -12.45
CA CYS A 144 -8.50 0.02 -13.76
C CYS A 144 -9.56 -0.52 -14.75
N PRO A 145 -10.43 0.33 -15.33
CA PRO A 145 -11.41 -0.11 -16.32
C PRO A 145 -10.77 -0.55 -17.65
N GLN A 146 -9.47 -0.30 -17.87
CA GLN A 146 -8.74 -0.77 -19.07
C GLN A 146 -8.36 -2.26 -19.01
N MET A 147 -8.45 -2.91 -17.85
CA MET A 147 -8.28 -4.37 -17.73
C MET A 147 -9.31 -5.17 -18.56
N ALA A 148 -10.37 -4.50 -19.05
CA ALA A 148 -11.40 -5.09 -19.90
C ALA A 148 -11.17 -4.91 -21.41
N ARG A 149 -10.02 -4.39 -21.86
CA ARG A 149 -9.73 -4.16 -23.27
C ARG A 149 -8.45 -4.85 -23.73
N GLU A 150 -8.50 -6.18 -23.74
CA GLU A 150 -8.02 -7.11 -24.80
C GLU A 150 -7.90 -8.51 -24.20
N GLY A 151 -8.85 -9.41 -24.52
CA GLY A 151 -8.79 -10.82 -24.10
C GLY A 151 -10.09 -11.53 -23.71
N ALA A 152 -11.26 -11.05 -24.15
CA ALA A 152 -12.49 -11.86 -24.17
C ALA A 152 -12.70 -12.46 -25.57
#